data_AF-A0A7W7BPM3-F1
#
_entry.id   AF-A0A7W7BPM3-F1
#
_cell.length_a   1.000
_cell.length_b   1.000
_cell.length_c   1.000
_cell.angle_alpha   90.00
_cell.angle_beta   90.00
_cell.angle_gamma   90.00
#
_symmetry.space_group_name_H-M   'P 1'
#
loop_
_entity.id
_entity.type
_entity.pdbx_description
1 polymer ?
#
loop_
_entity_poly.entity_id
_entity_poly.type
_entity_poly.pdbx_seq_one_letter_code
_entity_poly.pdbx_strand_id
1 'polypeptide(L)'
;MFSVPYTIELNDVTMFVSKSYTGPQFLEAVIDQFDQLYSDSEHSGRVMSLPLHPFIVGQPFRHRYLDRALEHITSHDGVWVTTSDAIAAHYQSTGNRRADS
;
A
#
# COMPACT_ATOMS: atom_id res chain seq x y z
N MET A 1 15.47 -9.64 -13.76
CA MET A 1 14.02 -9.45 -13.57
C MET A 1 13.77 -9.33 -12.08
N PHE A 2 13.10 -8.25 -11.63
CA PHE A 2 12.76 -8.06 -10.21
C PHE A 2 11.30 -8.42 -9.98
N SER A 3 10.99 -8.88 -8.77
CA SER A 3 9.60 -9.05 -8.30
C SER A 3 9.32 -7.97 -7.25
N VAL A 4 8.19 -7.27 -7.39
CA VAL A 4 7.71 -6.28 -6.43
C VAL A 4 6.50 -6.85 -5.70
N PRO A 5 6.43 -6.76 -4.36
CA PRO A 5 5.34 -7.35 -3.60
C PRO A 5 3.96 -6.85 -4.02
N TYR A 6 2.99 -7.76 -4.02
CA TYR A 6 1.57 -7.53 -4.25
C TYR A 6 0.77 -8.25 -3.17
N THR A 7 -0.42 -7.74 -2.84
CA THR A 7 -1.29 -8.34 -1.82
C THR A 7 -2.63 -8.80 -2.39
N ILE A 8 -3.07 -9.98 -1.98
CA ILE A 8 -4.42 -10.50 -2.24
C ILE A 8 -5.35 -10.18 -1.07
N GLU A 9 -4.85 -10.12 0.18
CA GLU A 9 -5.67 -9.90 1.36
C GLU A 9 -6.18 -8.45 1.42
N LEU A 10 -5.25 -7.49 1.35
CA LEU A 10 -5.58 -6.06 1.38
C LEU A 10 -5.86 -5.53 -0.04
N ASN A 11 -6.90 -6.09 -0.64
CA ASN A 11 -7.35 -5.84 -2.01
C ASN A 11 -8.85 -5.56 -2.02
N ASP A 12 -9.30 -4.53 -2.73
CA ASP A 12 -10.71 -4.13 -2.70
C ASP A 12 -11.69 -5.21 -3.22
N VAL A 13 -11.27 -6.07 -4.15
CA VAL A 13 -12.06 -7.25 -4.57
C VAL A 13 -12.19 -8.23 -3.42
N THR A 14 -11.08 -8.63 -2.81
CA THR A 14 -11.09 -9.60 -1.72
C THR A 14 -11.91 -9.07 -0.54
N MET A 15 -11.67 -7.82 -0.15
CA MET A 15 -12.31 -7.23 1.01
C MET A 15 -13.79 -6.98 0.77
N PHE A 16 -14.18 -6.28 -0.31
CA PHE A 16 -15.58 -5.91 -0.53
C PHE A 16 -16.42 -7.01 -1.16
N VAL A 17 -15.86 -7.81 -2.08
CA VAL A 17 -16.63 -8.81 -2.84
C VAL A 17 -16.56 -10.17 -2.18
N SER A 18 -15.36 -10.64 -1.83
CA SER A 18 -15.19 -11.99 -1.28
C SER A 18 -15.48 -12.07 0.22
N LYS A 19 -15.10 -11.04 0.99
CA LYS A 19 -15.24 -11.01 2.45
C LYS A 19 -16.35 -10.09 2.96
N SER A 20 -17.02 -9.37 2.06
CA SER A 20 -18.14 -8.46 2.39
C SER A 20 -17.82 -7.41 3.45
N TYR A 21 -16.60 -6.88 3.45
CA TYR A 21 -16.21 -5.80 4.36
C TYR A 21 -17.08 -4.57 4.11
N THR A 22 -17.39 -3.86 5.19
CA THR A 22 -17.95 -2.52 5.14
C THR A 22 -16.85 -1.49 4.86
N GLY A 23 -17.23 -0.28 4.44
CA GLY A 23 -16.27 0.81 4.25
C GLY A 23 -15.42 1.15 5.49
N PRO A 24 -16.00 1.22 6.71
CA PRO A 24 -15.22 1.39 7.93
C PRO A 24 -14.22 0.25 8.18
N GLN A 25 -14.60 -1.01 7.98
CA GLN A 25 -13.69 -2.15 8.13
C GLN A 25 -12.55 -2.12 7.11
N PHE A 26 -12.83 -1.67 5.88
CA PHE A 26 -11.78 -1.43 4.89
C PHE A 26 -10.79 -0.37 5.37
N LEU A 27 -11.29 0.77 5.86
CA LEU A 27 -10.44 1.85 6.37
C LEU A 27 -9.56 1.38 7.53
N GLU A 28 -10.16 0.71 8.52
CA GLU A 28 -9.46 0.18 9.70
C GLU A 28 -8.35 -0.80 9.29
N ALA A 29 -8.63 -1.77 8.42
CA ALA A 29 -7.63 -2.72 7.96
C ALA A 29 -6.47 -2.07 7.18
N VAL A 30 -6.74 -1.02 6.39
CA VAL A 30 -5.69 -0.27 5.68
C VAL A 30 -4.82 0.51 6.65
N ILE A 31 -5.43 1.16 7.66
CA ILE A 31 -4.70 1.89 8.71
C ILE A 31 -3.85 0.92 9.54
N ASP A 32 -4.42 -0.18 10.02
CA ASP A 32 -3.70 -1.16 10.85
C ASP A 32 -2.48 -1.73 10.12
N GLN A 33 -2.64 -2.08 8.84
CA GLN A 33 -1.51 -2.57 8.05
C GLN A 33 -0.46 -1.48 7.82
N PHE A 34 -0.88 -0.25 7.52
CA PHE A 34 0.04 0.86 7.33
C PHE A 34 0.82 1.17 8.61
N ASP A 35 0.13 1.34 9.74
CA ASP A 35 0.73 1.72 11.03
C ASP A 35 1.75 0.67 11.50
N GLN A 36 1.43 -0.63 11.32
CA GLN A 36 2.38 -1.70 11.63
C GLN A 36 3.63 -1.65 10.72
N LEU A 37 3.45 -1.50 9.41
CA LEU A 37 4.58 -1.40 8.48
C LEU A 37 5.42 -0.13 8.71
N TYR A 38 4.77 0.96 9.10
CA TYR A 38 5.41 2.22 9.41
C TYR A 38 6.26 2.08 10.68
N SER A 39 5.72 1.47 11.74
CA SER A 39 6.48 1.13 12.96
C SER A 39 7.69 0.24 12.66
N ASP A 40 7.53 -0.76 11.79
CA ASP A 40 8.59 -1.69 11.41
C ASP A 40 9.67 -1.05 10.51
N SER A 41 9.40 0.14 9.97
CA SER A 41 10.25 0.79 8.97
C SER A 41 11.49 1.48 9.56
N GLU A 42 11.58 1.58 10.89
CA GLU A 42 12.66 2.28 11.61
C GLU A 42 14.08 1.85 11.17
N HIS A 43 14.25 0.57 10.86
CA HIS A 43 15.56 0.01 10.49
C HIS A 43 15.71 -0.33 9.00
N SER A 44 14.61 -0.42 8.28
CA SER A 44 14.60 -0.75 6.85
C SER A 44 13.25 -0.41 6.25
N GLY A 45 13.23 0.19 5.05
CA GLY A 45 11.99 0.53 4.36
C GLY A 45 11.05 -0.68 4.21
N ARG A 46 9.75 -0.41 4.29
CA ARG A 46 8.69 -1.39 4.01
C ARG A 46 7.93 -0.97 2.76
N VAL A 47 7.42 -1.96 2.03
CA VAL A 47 6.60 -1.75 0.83
C VAL A 47 5.19 -2.23 1.14
N MET A 48 4.21 -1.36 0.96
CA MET A 48 2.80 -1.68 1.03
C MET A 48 2.20 -1.54 -0.37
N SER A 49 1.41 -2.54 -0.79
CA SER A 49 0.58 -2.44 -1.99
C SER A 49 -0.88 -2.34 -1.58
N LEU A 50 -1.64 -1.50 -2.28
CA LEU A 50 -3.08 -1.36 -2.12
C LEU A 50 -3.73 -1.45 -3.52
N PRO A 51 -4.09 -2.65 -3.97
CA PRO A 51 -4.71 -2.85 -5.28
C PRO A 51 -6.18 -2.41 -5.26
N LEU A 52 -6.55 -1.59 -6.24
CA LEU A 52 -7.84 -0.92 -6.31
C LEU A 52 -8.45 -1.04 -7.70
N HIS A 53 -9.77 -1.18 -7.76
CA HIS A 53 -10.54 -1.28 -8.99
C HIS A 53 -11.61 -0.18 -9.00
N PRO A 54 -11.59 0.74 -10.00
CA PRO A 54 -12.49 1.91 -10.02
C PRO A 54 -13.99 1.56 -9.93
N PHE A 55 -14.39 0.41 -10.49
CA PHE A 55 -15.79 -0.02 -10.45
C PHE A 55 -16.24 -0.56 -9.07
N ILE A 56 -15.30 -0.84 -8.15
CA ILE A 56 -15.55 -1.34 -6.80
C ILE A 56 -15.38 -0.21 -5.77
N VAL A 57 -14.15 0.28 -5.59
CA VAL A 57 -13.85 1.30 -4.57
C VAL A 57 -14.37 2.68 -4.98
N GLY A 58 -14.51 2.94 -6.28
CA GLY A 58 -15.04 4.19 -6.81
C GLY A 58 -16.55 4.37 -6.63
N GLN A 59 -17.26 3.35 -6.12
CA GLN A 59 -18.67 3.53 -5.73
C GLN A 59 -18.79 4.60 -4.63
N PRO A 60 -19.73 5.56 -4.71
CA PRO A 60 -19.77 6.71 -3.80
C PRO A 60 -19.80 6.35 -2.30
N PHE A 61 -20.42 5.23 -1.94
CA PHE A 61 -20.49 4.78 -0.54
C PHE A 61 -19.19 4.10 -0.05
N ARG A 62 -18.23 3.80 -0.94
CA ARG A 62 -16.89 3.24 -0.63
C ARG A 62 -15.78 4.27 -0.78
N HIS A 63 -15.87 5.15 -1.80
CA HIS A 63 -14.82 6.11 -2.14
C HIS A 63 -14.34 6.95 -0.96
N ARG A 64 -15.26 7.48 -0.15
CA ARG A 64 -14.93 8.29 1.03
C ARG A 64 -13.99 7.61 2.04
N TYR A 65 -13.99 6.28 2.08
CA TYR A 65 -13.11 5.52 2.97
C TYR A 65 -11.72 5.33 2.37
N LEU A 66 -11.62 5.27 1.04
CA LEU A 66 -10.34 5.33 0.34
C LEU A 66 -9.68 6.70 0.55
N ASP A 67 -10.43 7.80 0.40
CA ASP A 67 -9.91 9.15 0.62
C ASP A 67 -9.30 9.29 2.02
N ARG A 68 -10.05 8.85 3.04
CA ARG A 68 -9.58 8.87 4.44
C ARG A 68 -8.36 7.98 4.68
N ALA A 69 -8.29 6.83 4.02
CA ALA A 69 -7.13 5.94 4.13
C ALA A 69 -5.88 6.59 3.51
N LEU A 70 -6.02 7.19 2.33
CA LEU A 70 -4.93 7.89 1.66
C LEU A 70 -4.49 9.13 2.44
N GLU A 71 -5.43 9.88 3.02
CA GLU A 71 -5.15 11.02 3.89
C GLU A 71 -4.33 10.59 5.13
N HIS A 72 -4.73 9.51 5.81
CA HIS A 72 -3.96 8.96 6.94
C HIS A 72 -2.56 8.53 6.52
N ILE A 73 -2.42 7.79 5.41
CA ILE A 73 -1.10 7.34 4.93
C ILE A 73 -0.20 8.54 4.59
N THR A 74 -0.73 9.52 3.87
CA THR A 74 0.06 10.66 3.37
C THR A 74 0.32 11.75 4.41
N SER A 75 -0.33 11.70 5.58
CA SER A 75 -0.03 12.61 6.69
C SER A 75 1.25 12.24 7.46
N HIS A 76 1.86 11.10 7.16
CA HIS A 76 3.08 10.63 7.82
C HIS A 76 4.33 11.00 7.00
N ASP A 77 5.36 11.49 7.70
CA ASP A 77 6.65 11.79 7.09
C ASP A 77 7.36 10.52 6.58
N GLY A 78 8.18 10.65 5.55
CA GLY A 78 8.97 9.52 5.01
C GLY A 78 8.18 8.52 4.17
N VAL A 79 6.88 8.73 3.95
CA VAL A 79 6.07 7.92 3.03
C VAL A 79 6.38 8.26 1.58
N TRP A 80 6.77 7.26 0.80
CA TRP A 80 7.02 7.38 -0.63
C TRP A 80 5.85 6.81 -1.44
N VAL A 81 4.93 7.69 -1.87
CA VAL A 81 3.86 7.31 -2.81
C VAL A 81 4.46 7.17 -4.21
N THR A 82 4.43 5.95 -4.75
CA THR A 82 5.21 5.61 -5.95
C THR A 82 4.63 4.45 -6.74
N THR A 83 5.27 4.11 -7.86
CA THR A 83 4.91 2.97 -8.70
C THR A 83 5.84 1.78 -8.47
N SER A 84 5.39 0.58 -8.84
CA SER A 84 6.22 -0.63 -8.80
C SER A 84 7.51 -0.49 -9.62
N ASP A 85 7.44 0.18 -10.76
CA ASP A 85 8.58 0.39 -11.66
C ASP A 85 9.64 1.27 -11.00
N ALA A 86 9.20 2.33 -10.31
CA ALA A 86 10.09 3.19 -9.55
C ALA A 86 10.74 2.46 -8.36
N ILE A 87 10.00 1.58 -7.66
CA ILE A 87 10.56 0.72 -6.61
C ILE A 87 11.64 -0.21 -7.19
N ALA A 88 11.36 -0.86 -8.32
CA ALA A 88 12.32 -1.74 -8.98
C ALA A 88 13.58 -0.99 -9.43
N ALA A 89 13.42 0.20 -10.01
CA ALA A 89 14.53 1.07 -10.41
C ALA A 89 15.36 1.52 -9.20
N HIS A 90 14.71 1.90 -8.09
CA HIS A 90 15.38 2.27 -6.85
C HIS A 90 16.20 1.10 -6.29
N TYR A 91 15.62 -0.10 -6.24
CA TYR A 91 16.30 -1.31 -5.80
C TYR A 91 17.53 -1.63 -6.68
N GLN A 92 17.40 -1.52 -8.00
CA GLN A 92 18.52 -1.72 -8.92
C GLN A 92 19.66 -0.72 -8.65
N SER A 93 19.33 0.56 -8.44
CA SER A 93 20.32 1.63 -8.21
C SER A 93 21.03 1.55 -6.86
N THR A 94 20.40 0.93 -5.86
CA THR A 94 20.98 0.73 -4.52
C THR A 94 21.73 -0.59 -4.43
N GLY A 95 21.26 -1.64 -5.11
CA GLY A 95 21.95 -2.92 -5.25
C GLY A 95 23.30 -2.80 -5.97
N ASN A 96 23.37 -1.99 -7.04
CA ASN A 96 24.63 -1.76 -7.77
C ASN A 96 25.69 -1.06 -6.89
N ARG A 97 25.26 -0.26 -5.90
CA ARG A 97 26.15 0.47 -4.99
C ARG A 97 26.81 -0.41 -3.93
N ARG A 98 26.29 -1.62 -3.68
CA ARG A 98 26.87 -2.60 -2.74
C ARG A 98 27.85 -3.57 -3.39
N ALA A 99 27.94 -3.59 -4.73
CA ALA A 99 28.84 -4.48 -5.47
C ALA A 99 30.21 -3.84 -5.76
N ASP A 100 30.30 -2.51 -5.67
CA ASP A 100 31.51 -1.72 -5.93
C ASP A 100 32.30 -1.33 -4.65
N SER A 101 32.01 -1.99 -3.52
CA SER A 101 32.64 -1.80 -2.20
C SER A 101 33.09 -3.12 -1.61
#